data_AF-A0A942RNH8-F1
#
_entry.id   AF-A0A942RNH8-F1
#
_cell.length_a   1.000
_cell.length_b   1.000
_cell.length_c   1.000
_cell.angle_alpha   90.00
_cell.angle_beta   90.00
_cell.angle_gamma   90.00
#
_symmetry.space_group_name_H-M   'P 1'
#
loop_
_entity.id
_entity.type
_entity.pdbx_description
1 polymer ?
#
loop_
_entity_poly.entity_id
_entity_poly.type
_entity_poly.pdbx_seq_one_letter_code
_entity_poly.pdbx_strand_id
1 'polypeptide(L)'
;MIDKSEFIKSIDIPFWKHITKESFFRDIINYRDVNREKFLNELVDDLVSYNYAFKLPYYLYAPKSKGVVRKVKIFNLSDISIYYYCIKQIQDEIISVIKLIPNVFGGFRITKDLKFDESKIEETTYDPAYENALNIYGFRKEWGEYQKLARYLYDKKFKYYIHIDIAHFYDDINLDILERTLRSKINKKQNVIDLLFYFLRNADKRDLGYNPANVGIPQEELGEMSRLLANFYLNSFDVDITSYLNKIFNKNDHIYSRYADDIWISFNGKKDDAQKIIQVCSFYLQKLKLNLNEQKIKILNRKEYYNYWYFKEFDKILRTKRADSILNMFSRLTQTTEKNKGGRWFSPANYAFKVFTGKTKNAKYIKSYKEARSFVDEILGNPKLSYKVNESSYTFLNTLILKYPRLGEYLVRYLYSPKNIYPHTEFFVLQFLIRYYKTKNKIEFFYRFYKKSHFLEYQWYSRVLCLKYFIENVDILRSKHPRKLKPLSDLLKNKSRNMNKLERRYSMFLLKKINNDYSKKVLKENFIQVEDISFKLYIKAA
;
A
#
# COMPACT_ATOMS: atom_id res chain seq x y z
N MET A 1 28.47 -4.87 17.05
CA MET A 1 28.60 -5.18 15.61
C MET A 1 27.42 -6.05 15.17
N ILE A 2 26.96 -5.91 13.92
CA ILE A 2 25.90 -6.77 13.37
C ILE A 2 26.49 -8.16 13.09
N ASP A 3 25.83 -9.21 13.56
CA ASP A 3 26.27 -10.59 13.28
C ASP A 3 25.89 -10.99 11.83
N LYS A 4 26.89 -11.43 11.07
CA LYS A 4 26.75 -11.75 9.64
C LYS A 4 25.81 -12.93 9.41
N SER A 5 25.96 -14.00 10.20
CA SER A 5 25.13 -15.21 10.08
C SER A 5 23.67 -14.90 10.42
N GLU A 6 23.46 -14.15 11.50
CA GLU A 6 22.15 -13.70 11.95
C GLU A 6 21.47 -12.80 10.92
N PHE A 7 22.19 -11.83 10.35
CA PHE A 7 21.65 -10.96 9.30
C PHE A 7 21.14 -11.77 8.10
N ILE A 8 21.98 -12.66 7.56
CA ILE A 8 21.63 -13.48 6.39
C ILE A 8 20.45 -14.41 6.70
N LYS A 9 20.42 -15.01 7.89
CA LYS A 9 19.32 -15.87 8.34
C LYS A 9 18.02 -15.09 8.55
N SER A 10 18.12 -13.84 9.02
CA SER A 10 16.97 -12.98 9.28
C SER A 10 16.24 -12.59 8.00
N ILE A 11 16.96 -12.33 6.89
CA ILE A 11 16.36 -12.06 5.59
C ILE A 11 15.81 -13.36 4.98
N ASP A 12 14.73 -13.89 5.53
CA ASP A 12 14.19 -15.20 5.16
C ASP A 12 13.68 -15.28 3.71
N ILE A 13 13.48 -16.52 3.25
CA ILE A 13 13.02 -16.82 1.88
C ILE A 13 11.65 -16.20 1.59
N PRO A 14 10.63 -16.29 2.47
CA PRO A 14 9.35 -15.61 2.25
C PRO A 14 9.50 -14.11 1.98
N PHE A 15 10.23 -13.38 2.82
CA PHE A 15 10.48 -11.96 2.63
C PHE A 15 11.25 -11.68 1.35
N TRP A 16 12.33 -12.42 1.08
CA TRP A 16 13.11 -12.26 -0.15
C TRP A 16 12.27 -12.48 -1.40
N LYS A 17 11.45 -13.53 -1.42
CA LYS A 17 10.50 -13.82 -2.51
C LYS A 17 9.52 -12.68 -2.67
N HIS A 18 9.04 -12.11 -1.57
CA HIS A 18 8.09 -11.01 -1.61
C HIS A 18 8.68 -9.77 -2.30
N ILE A 19 9.82 -9.27 -1.81
CA ILE A 19 10.46 -8.05 -2.36
C ILE A 19 11.02 -8.22 -3.78
N THR A 20 11.21 -9.45 -4.26
CA THR A 20 11.75 -9.72 -5.61
C THR A 20 10.71 -10.15 -6.64
N LYS A 21 9.67 -10.90 -6.24
CA LYS A 21 8.71 -11.54 -7.15
C LYS A 21 7.26 -11.16 -6.92
N GLU A 22 6.89 -10.75 -5.71
CA GLU A 22 5.49 -10.51 -5.32
C GLU A 22 5.16 -9.04 -5.10
N SER A 23 6.16 -8.15 -5.08
CA SER A 23 5.96 -6.70 -5.11
C SER A 23 4.97 -6.30 -6.21
N PHE A 24 4.17 -5.28 -5.91
CA PHE A 24 3.13 -4.78 -6.79
C PHE A 24 3.74 -4.21 -8.09
N PHE A 25 4.96 -3.66 -8.00
CA PHE A 25 5.73 -3.18 -9.15
C PHE A 25 6.96 -4.04 -9.40
N ARG A 26 6.76 -5.10 -10.17
CA ARG A 26 7.81 -6.10 -10.44
C ARG A 26 8.90 -5.55 -11.35
N ASP A 27 10.12 -5.93 -11.00
CA ASP A 27 11.24 -5.87 -11.93
C ASP A 27 10.99 -6.76 -13.17
N ILE A 28 11.51 -6.35 -14.33
CA ILE A 28 11.28 -7.02 -15.62
C ILE A 28 11.70 -8.50 -15.61
N ILE A 29 12.72 -8.85 -14.84
CA ILE A 29 13.17 -10.24 -14.67
C ILE A 29 13.00 -10.75 -13.23
N ASN A 30 12.23 -10.04 -12.39
CA ASN A 30 12.04 -10.35 -10.97
C ASN A 30 13.37 -10.53 -10.22
N TYR A 31 14.37 -9.69 -10.52
CA TYR A 31 15.70 -9.73 -9.91
C TYR A 31 16.43 -11.08 -10.02
N ARG A 32 16.16 -11.86 -11.08
CA ARG A 32 16.89 -13.13 -11.35
C ARG A 32 18.39 -12.92 -11.60
N ASP A 33 18.82 -11.70 -11.85
CA ASP A 33 20.22 -11.27 -11.95
C ASP A 33 20.91 -11.11 -10.59
N VAL A 34 20.16 -11.16 -9.49
CA VAL A 34 20.69 -11.01 -8.12
C VAL A 34 20.79 -12.38 -7.46
N ASN A 35 22.02 -12.85 -7.23
CA ASN A 35 22.26 -13.98 -6.35
C ASN A 35 22.06 -13.54 -4.90
N ARG A 36 21.03 -14.10 -4.22
CA ARG A 36 20.66 -13.71 -2.85
C ARG A 36 21.82 -13.83 -1.87
N GLU A 37 22.54 -14.95 -1.87
CA GLU A 37 23.59 -15.21 -0.89
C GLU A 37 24.76 -14.23 -1.08
N LYS A 38 25.24 -14.08 -2.31
CA LYS A 38 26.28 -13.09 -2.63
C LYS A 38 25.84 -11.67 -2.24
N PHE A 39 24.63 -11.29 -2.63
CA PHE A 39 24.08 -9.96 -2.33
C PHE A 39 23.99 -9.68 -0.83
N LEU A 40 23.51 -10.64 -0.02
CA LEU A 40 23.38 -10.44 1.43
C LEU A 40 24.74 -10.44 2.14
N ASN A 41 25.72 -11.22 1.65
CA ASN A 41 27.09 -11.17 2.15
C ASN A 41 27.74 -9.82 1.89
N GLU A 42 27.67 -9.31 0.65
CA GLU A 42 28.19 -7.97 0.31
C GLU A 42 27.51 -6.87 1.13
N LEU A 43 26.18 -6.94 1.27
CA LEU A 43 25.41 -5.96 2.03
C LEU A 43 25.82 -5.89 3.51
N VAL A 44 26.02 -7.04 4.16
CA VAL A 44 26.42 -7.05 5.57
C VAL A 44 27.89 -6.68 5.77
N ASP A 45 28.76 -7.00 4.81
CA ASP A 45 30.16 -6.56 4.81
C ASP A 45 30.25 -5.02 4.70
N ASP A 46 29.41 -4.40 3.85
CA ASP A 46 29.30 -2.93 3.75
C ASP A 46 28.79 -2.30 5.06
N LEU A 47 27.85 -2.95 5.75
CA LEU A 47 27.32 -2.48 7.04
C LEU A 47 28.35 -2.56 8.16
N VAL A 48 29.06 -3.69 8.28
CA VAL A 48 30.10 -3.91 9.29
C VAL A 48 31.29 -2.98 9.08
N SER A 49 31.59 -2.68 7.82
CA SER A 49 32.68 -1.77 7.44
C SER A 49 32.27 -0.29 7.46
N TYR A 50 31.04 0.04 7.85
CA TYR A 50 30.48 1.40 7.85
C TYR A 50 30.50 2.13 6.49
N ASN A 51 30.57 1.38 5.40
CA ASN A 51 30.59 1.92 4.02
C ASN A 51 29.18 2.09 3.44
N TYR A 52 28.16 1.55 4.09
CA TYR A 52 26.80 1.58 3.58
C TYR A 52 26.14 2.97 3.71
N ALA A 53 25.78 3.54 2.56
CA ALA A 53 24.90 4.70 2.48
C ALA A 53 23.53 4.27 1.93
N PHE A 54 22.46 4.61 2.65
CA PHE A 54 21.09 4.37 2.19
C PHE A 54 20.87 5.01 0.83
N LYS A 55 19.86 4.56 0.06
CA LYS A 55 19.50 5.11 -1.26
C LYS A 55 18.13 5.83 -1.26
N LEU A 56 17.93 6.74 -2.23
CA LEU A 56 16.66 7.44 -2.42
C LEU A 56 15.57 6.41 -2.74
N PRO A 57 14.41 6.42 -2.05
CA PRO A 57 13.29 5.59 -2.46
C PRO A 57 12.61 6.19 -3.69
N TYR A 58 11.78 5.38 -4.34
CA TYR A 58 10.82 5.85 -5.33
C TYR A 58 9.43 5.92 -4.72
N TYR A 59 8.57 6.80 -5.22
CA TYR A 59 7.25 7.01 -4.65
C TYR A 59 6.15 6.41 -5.51
N LEU A 60 5.29 5.65 -4.87
CA LEU A 60 3.96 5.32 -5.34
C LEU A 60 2.97 6.32 -4.78
N TYR A 61 2.09 6.84 -5.63
CA TYR A 61 1.11 7.85 -5.25
C TYR A 61 -0.28 7.22 -5.16
N ALA A 62 -0.61 6.69 -3.97
CA ALA A 62 -1.89 6.06 -3.72
C ALA A 62 -3.01 7.12 -3.63
N PRO A 63 -4.17 6.91 -4.29
CA PRO A 63 -5.23 7.91 -4.31
C PRO A 63 -5.90 8.02 -2.94
N LYS A 64 -6.08 9.24 -2.44
CA LYS A 64 -7.00 9.53 -1.33
C LYS A 64 -8.32 10.06 -1.89
N SER A 65 -8.58 11.36 -1.74
CA SER A 65 -9.83 12.03 -2.14
C SER A 65 -9.53 13.49 -2.45
N LYS A 66 -10.38 14.16 -3.24
CA LYS A 66 -10.26 15.59 -3.57
C LYS A 66 -8.89 15.99 -4.17
N GLY A 67 -8.31 15.11 -4.99
CA GLY A 67 -7.00 15.32 -5.62
C GLY A 67 -5.81 14.98 -4.72
N VAL A 68 -6.02 14.69 -3.43
CA VAL A 68 -4.94 14.36 -2.50
C VAL A 68 -4.44 12.94 -2.73
N VAL A 69 -3.13 12.77 -2.70
CA VAL A 69 -2.42 11.48 -2.82
C VAL A 69 -1.66 11.17 -1.54
N ARG A 70 -1.49 9.87 -1.26
CA ARG A 70 -0.58 9.36 -0.23
C ARG A 70 0.71 8.92 -0.92
N LYS A 71 1.84 9.46 -0.48
CA LYS A 71 3.17 8.99 -0.88
C LYS A 71 3.46 7.67 -0.17
N VAL A 72 3.72 6.62 -0.93
CA VAL A 72 4.14 5.30 -0.45
C VAL A 72 5.55 5.04 -0.96
N LYS A 73 6.49 4.80 -0.05
CA LYS A 73 7.91 4.62 -0.35
C LYS A 73 8.17 3.20 -0.86
N ILE A 74 8.91 3.11 -1.96
CA ILE A 74 9.46 1.88 -2.51
C ILE A 74 10.97 1.96 -2.35
N PHE A 75 11.48 1.21 -1.39
CA PHE A 75 12.90 1.13 -1.09
C PHE A 75 13.64 0.19 -2.04
N ASN A 76 14.95 0.42 -2.16
CA ASN A 76 15.83 -0.49 -2.88
C ASN A 76 16.00 -1.80 -2.08
N LEU A 77 16.38 -2.89 -2.75
CA LEU A 77 16.55 -4.21 -2.09
C LEU A 77 17.43 -4.14 -0.83
N SER A 78 18.52 -3.38 -0.88
CA SER A 78 19.43 -3.22 0.26
C SER A 78 18.76 -2.50 1.44
N ASP A 79 18.15 -1.34 1.18
CA ASP A 79 17.49 -0.52 2.22
C ASP A 79 16.31 -1.26 2.86
N ILE A 80 15.47 -1.94 2.07
CA ILE A 80 14.33 -2.71 2.59
C ILE A 80 14.79 -3.94 3.37
N SER A 81 15.88 -4.61 2.96
CA SER A 81 16.47 -5.72 3.71
C SER A 81 17.01 -5.26 5.06
N ILE A 82 17.72 -4.13 5.12
CA ILE A 82 18.21 -3.56 6.38
C ILE A 82 17.05 -3.19 7.31
N TYR A 83 16.04 -2.51 6.77
CA TYR A 83 14.90 -2.09 7.58
C TYR A 83 14.14 -3.30 8.14
N TYR A 84 13.92 -4.30 7.30
CA TYR A 84 13.28 -5.56 7.68
C TYR A 84 14.09 -6.31 8.74
N TYR A 85 15.41 -6.45 8.57
CA TYR A 85 16.28 -7.05 9.58
C TYR A 85 16.10 -6.35 10.92
N CYS A 86 16.19 -5.01 10.95
CA CYS A 86 16.11 -4.25 12.18
C CYS A 86 14.78 -4.48 12.92
N ILE A 87 13.66 -4.40 12.20
CA ILE A 87 12.34 -4.61 12.81
C ILE A 87 12.15 -6.06 13.22
N LYS A 88 12.52 -7.02 12.37
CA LYS A 88 12.39 -8.45 12.66
C LYS A 88 13.13 -8.82 13.96
N GLN A 89 14.29 -8.22 14.17
CA GLN A 89 15.11 -8.43 15.35
C GLN A 89 14.48 -7.91 16.63
N ILE A 90 13.69 -6.85 16.61
CA ILE A 90 13.10 -6.25 17.83
C ILE A 90 11.58 -6.46 17.95
N GLN A 91 10.97 -7.17 17.00
CA GLN A 91 9.51 -7.24 16.89
C GLN A 91 8.86 -7.90 18.11
N ASP A 92 9.50 -8.89 18.73
CA ASP A 92 8.90 -9.65 19.83
C ASP A 92 8.79 -8.80 21.08
N GLU A 93 9.85 -8.05 21.40
CA GLU A 93 9.85 -7.09 22.48
C GLU A 93 8.81 -6.00 22.24
N ILE A 94 8.76 -5.44 21.02
CA ILE A 94 7.76 -4.44 20.64
C ILE A 94 6.33 -4.98 20.80
N ILE A 95 6.05 -6.17 20.27
CA ILE A 95 4.71 -6.77 20.31
C ILE A 95 4.32 -7.09 21.75
N SER A 96 5.25 -7.58 22.57
CA SER A 96 4.98 -7.86 23.98
C SER A 96 4.49 -6.61 24.73
N VAL A 97 5.08 -5.44 24.42
CA VAL A 97 4.68 -4.15 24.98
C VAL A 97 3.32 -3.70 24.44
N ILE A 98 3.10 -3.80 23.13
CA ILE A 98 1.81 -3.43 22.51
C ILE A 98 0.66 -4.24 23.11
N LYS A 99 0.88 -5.54 23.35
CA LYS A 99 -0.17 -6.47 23.83
C LYS A 99 -0.45 -6.41 25.33
N LEU A 100 0.27 -5.58 26.10
CA LEU A 100 -0.13 -5.23 27.47
C LEU A 100 -1.49 -4.52 27.50
N ILE A 101 -1.73 -3.74 26.43
CA ILE A 101 -2.96 -3.10 25.93
C ILE A 101 -4.13 -4.02 25.53
N PRO A 102 -5.18 -4.35 26.33
CA PRO A 102 -6.30 -5.11 25.78
C PRO A 102 -6.98 -4.31 24.65
N ASN A 103 -7.49 -5.01 23.63
CA ASN A 103 -8.16 -4.41 22.47
C ASN A 103 -7.31 -3.43 21.65
N VAL A 104 -5.98 -3.57 21.69
CA VAL A 104 -5.05 -2.88 20.78
C VAL A 104 -4.63 -3.83 19.64
N PHE A 105 -4.97 -3.40 18.43
CA PHE A 105 -4.83 -4.13 17.18
C PHE A 105 -3.91 -3.38 16.20
N GLY A 106 -3.50 -4.07 15.14
CA GLY A 106 -2.50 -3.63 14.19
C GLY A 106 -1.07 -3.87 14.67
N GLY A 107 -0.86 -4.77 15.64
CA GLY A 107 0.42 -5.00 16.34
C GLY A 107 0.89 -6.45 16.27
N PHE A 108 0.86 -7.06 15.08
CA PHE A 108 1.23 -8.46 14.84
C PHE A 108 2.59 -8.61 14.15
N ARG A 109 3.23 -9.78 14.35
CA ARG A 109 4.51 -10.19 13.74
C ARG A 109 4.50 -10.05 12.22
N ILE A 110 5.63 -9.62 11.67
CA ILE A 110 5.80 -9.47 10.21
C ILE A 110 6.08 -10.82 9.50
N THR A 111 6.66 -11.79 10.22
CA THR A 111 6.91 -13.14 9.69
C THR A 111 5.94 -14.16 10.25
N LYS A 112 5.60 -15.17 9.42
CA LYS A 112 4.96 -16.40 9.87
C LYS A 112 6.03 -17.33 10.46
N ASP A 113 5.88 -17.74 11.71
CA ASP A 113 6.41 -19.06 12.09
C ASP A 113 5.45 -20.09 11.51
N LEU A 114 5.95 -20.91 10.58
CA LEU A 114 5.18 -21.83 9.74
C LEU A 114 4.50 -22.94 10.56
N LYS A 115 3.16 -22.91 10.61
CA LYS A 115 2.20 -24.03 10.53
C LYS A 115 0.81 -23.52 10.95
N PHE A 116 0.00 -23.07 10.00
CA PHE A 116 -1.41 -22.79 10.28
C PHE A 116 -2.27 -23.18 9.08
N ASP A 117 -3.37 -23.86 9.36
CA ASP A 117 -4.29 -24.44 8.40
C ASP A 117 -5.26 -23.37 7.85
N GLU A 118 -5.27 -23.21 6.53
CA GLU A 118 -6.12 -22.26 5.81
C GLU A 118 -7.63 -22.57 5.98
N SER A 119 -7.98 -23.81 6.39
CA SER A 119 -9.36 -24.24 6.64
C SER A 119 -10.05 -23.53 7.82
N LYS A 120 -9.29 -22.89 8.73
CA LYS A 120 -9.81 -22.18 9.90
C LYS A 120 -10.16 -20.71 9.64
N ILE A 121 -10.02 -20.26 8.40
CA ILE A 121 -10.44 -18.91 8.00
C ILE A 121 -11.96 -18.92 7.86
N GLU A 122 -12.68 -18.29 8.80
CA GLU A 122 -14.06 -17.88 8.52
C GLU A 122 -14.04 -16.99 7.25
N GLU A 123 -14.92 -17.27 6.26
CA GLU A 123 -15.04 -16.51 4.99
C GLU A 123 -15.27 -14.97 5.19
N THR A 124 -15.41 -14.51 6.44
CA THR A 124 -15.93 -13.22 6.84
C THR A 124 -14.88 -12.12 7.04
N THR A 125 -13.57 -12.42 7.05
CA THR A 125 -12.52 -11.44 7.37
C THR A 125 -11.58 -11.16 6.20
N TYR A 126 -12.15 -10.56 5.15
CA TYR A 126 -11.40 -10.16 3.97
C TYR A 126 -11.18 -8.64 3.97
N ASP A 127 -9.97 -8.18 4.33
CA ASP A 127 -9.48 -6.86 3.92
C ASP A 127 -8.49 -7.00 2.76
N PRO A 128 -8.84 -6.45 1.61
CA PRO A 128 -8.02 -6.57 0.42
C PRO A 128 -7.12 -5.38 0.15
N ALA A 129 -7.03 -4.40 1.06
CA ALA A 129 -5.93 -3.43 1.07
C ALA A 129 -4.56 -4.10 1.37
N TYR A 130 -4.59 -5.31 1.93
CA TYR A 130 -3.42 -6.03 2.44
C TYR A 130 -3.26 -7.46 1.88
N GLU A 131 -3.83 -7.76 0.71
CA GLU A 131 -3.57 -9.03 0.00
C GLU A 131 -2.10 -9.23 -0.36
N ASN A 132 -1.31 -8.15 -0.40
CA ASN A 132 0.13 -8.17 -0.62
C ASN A 132 0.93 -7.94 0.68
N ALA A 133 0.34 -8.19 1.84
CA ALA A 133 1.07 -8.15 3.11
C ALA A 133 2.01 -9.36 3.24
N LEU A 134 3.11 -9.23 3.99
CA LEU A 134 4.00 -10.36 4.25
C LEU A 134 3.34 -11.36 5.21
N ASN A 135 2.60 -10.88 6.21
CA ASN A 135 1.75 -11.68 7.09
C ASN A 135 0.26 -11.35 6.91
N ILE A 136 -0.29 -11.73 5.76
CA ILE A 136 -1.73 -11.61 5.43
C ILE A 136 -2.62 -12.22 6.51
N TYR A 137 -2.18 -13.31 7.15
CA TYR A 137 -2.95 -13.99 8.18
C TYR A 137 -3.07 -13.15 9.46
N GLY A 138 -1.95 -12.68 10.01
CA GLY A 138 -1.95 -11.82 11.19
C GLY A 138 -2.80 -10.58 10.97
N PHE A 139 -2.72 -10.00 9.77
CA PHE A 139 -3.57 -8.93 9.34
C PHE A 139 -5.07 -9.31 9.41
N ARG A 140 -5.48 -10.37 8.70
CA ARG A 140 -6.90 -10.77 8.61
C ARG A 140 -7.47 -11.13 9.98
N LYS A 141 -6.67 -11.80 10.83
CA LYS A 141 -7.03 -12.14 12.20
C LYS A 141 -7.33 -10.88 13.01
N GLU A 142 -6.37 -9.97 13.14
CA GLU A 142 -6.55 -8.78 13.97
C GLU A 142 -7.62 -7.83 13.42
N TRP A 143 -7.74 -7.71 12.10
CA TRP A 143 -8.82 -6.94 11.47
C TRP A 143 -10.20 -7.55 11.76
N GLY A 144 -10.30 -8.88 11.65
CA GLY A 144 -11.51 -9.61 11.98
C GLY A 144 -11.92 -9.50 13.44
N GLU A 145 -10.97 -9.65 14.36
CA GLU A 145 -11.19 -9.46 15.80
C GLU A 145 -11.64 -8.03 16.12
N TYR A 146 -11.03 -7.03 15.48
CA TYR A 146 -11.43 -5.64 15.63
C TYR A 146 -12.85 -5.37 15.11
N GLN A 147 -13.26 -5.96 13.97
CA GLN A 147 -14.63 -5.88 13.47
C GLN A 147 -15.63 -6.57 14.41
N LYS A 148 -15.28 -7.76 14.94
CA LYS A 148 -16.09 -8.47 15.93
C LYS A 148 -16.24 -7.66 17.21
N LEU A 149 -15.16 -7.03 17.68
CA LEU A 149 -15.19 -6.13 18.82
C LEU A 149 -16.13 -4.94 18.54
N ALA A 150 -16.02 -4.30 17.37
CA ALA A 150 -16.89 -3.19 17.03
C ALA A 150 -18.39 -3.56 17.12
N ARG A 151 -18.77 -4.76 16.68
CA ARG A 151 -20.14 -5.26 16.81
C ARG A 151 -20.50 -5.56 18.27
N TYR A 152 -19.60 -6.20 19.01
CA TYR A 152 -19.79 -6.47 20.43
C TYR A 152 -20.02 -5.19 21.26
N LEU A 153 -19.29 -4.10 20.96
CA LEU A 153 -19.49 -2.80 21.60
C LEU A 153 -20.90 -2.24 21.37
N TYR A 154 -21.46 -2.41 20.17
CA TYR A 154 -22.85 -2.04 19.88
C TYR A 154 -23.86 -2.89 20.66
N ASP A 155 -23.60 -4.20 20.78
CA ASP A 155 -24.47 -5.15 21.47
C ASP A 155 -24.44 -4.96 23.00
N LYS A 156 -23.34 -4.42 23.55
CA LYS A 156 -23.22 -3.96 24.94
C LYS A 156 -24.07 -2.73 25.29
N LYS A 157 -24.63 -2.06 24.28
CA LYS A 157 -25.55 -0.92 24.44
C LYS A 157 -24.95 0.27 25.19
N PHE A 158 -23.65 0.56 25.00
CA PHE A 158 -23.07 1.78 25.55
C PHE A 158 -23.85 3.02 25.10
N LYS A 159 -23.94 4.03 25.97
CA LYS A 159 -24.66 5.28 25.70
C LYS A 159 -23.93 6.12 24.64
N TYR A 160 -22.60 6.20 24.74
CA TYR A 160 -21.77 7.04 23.87
C TYR A 160 -20.56 6.28 23.32
N TYR A 161 -20.14 6.67 22.11
CA TYR A 161 -18.98 6.15 21.40
C TYR A 161 -18.17 7.32 20.86
N ILE A 162 -16.92 7.42 21.25
CA ILE A 162 -15.98 8.42 20.75
C ILE A 162 -15.13 7.76 19.67
N HIS A 163 -15.04 8.41 18.52
CA HIS A 163 -14.07 8.10 17.49
C HIS A 163 -13.05 9.22 17.43
N ILE A 164 -11.76 8.90 17.58
CA ILE A 164 -10.66 9.84 17.38
C ILE A 164 -9.66 9.27 16.38
N ASP A 165 -9.02 10.18 15.64
CA ASP A 165 -8.02 9.90 14.60
C ASP A 165 -6.85 10.87 14.81
N ILE A 166 -5.63 10.42 14.54
CA ILE A 166 -4.41 11.21 14.74
C ILE A 166 -4.03 11.89 13.41
N ALA A 167 -3.83 13.20 13.45
CA ALA A 167 -3.42 13.97 12.28
C ALA A 167 -1.99 13.57 11.86
N HIS A 168 -1.78 13.37 10.55
CA HIS A 168 -0.48 13.07 9.92
C HIS A 168 0.36 12.01 10.65
N PHE A 169 -0.27 11.02 11.28
CA PHE A 169 0.36 10.18 12.31
C PHE A 169 1.77 9.66 11.97
N TYR A 170 1.95 8.99 10.84
CA TYR A 170 3.25 8.45 10.45
C TYR A 170 4.29 9.55 10.20
N ASP A 171 3.86 10.69 9.67
CA ASP A 171 4.71 11.82 9.31
C ASP A 171 5.12 12.64 10.54
N ASP A 172 4.34 12.59 11.63
CA ASP A 172 4.54 13.35 12.87
C ASP A 172 5.22 12.55 14.01
N ILE A 173 5.51 11.25 13.82
CA ILE A 173 6.20 10.44 14.85
C ILE A 173 7.60 11.01 15.12
N ASN A 174 7.84 11.43 16.35
CA ASN A 174 9.15 11.95 16.76
C ASN A 174 10.14 10.80 16.99
N LEU A 175 11.26 10.81 16.25
CA LEU A 175 12.23 9.73 16.27
C LEU A 175 13.02 9.66 17.59
N ASP A 176 13.27 10.79 18.25
CA ASP A 176 14.01 10.80 19.53
C ASP A 176 13.17 10.19 20.66
N ILE A 177 11.87 10.46 20.68
CA ILE A 177 10.93 9.82 21.60
C ILE A 177 10.86 8.31 21.32
N LEU A 178 10.69 7.93 20.04
CA LEU A 178 10.64 6.52 19.65
C LEU A 178 11.92 5.79 20.05
N GLU A 179 13.08 6.40 19.82
CA GLU A 179 14.40 5.84 20.12
C GLU A 179 14.61 5.63 21.60
N ARG A 180 14.38 6.68 22.40
CA ARG A 180 14.49 6.59 23.85
C ARG A 180 13.57 5.52 24.42
N THR A 181 12.34 5.44 23.92
CA THR A 181 11.38 4.42 24.37
C THR A 181 11.83 3.01 23.98
N LEU A 182 12.31 2.79 22.75
CA LEU A 182 12.85 1.49 22.32
C LEU A 182 14.05 1.08 23.19
N ARG A 183 15.02 1.97 23.41
CA ARG A 183 16.20 1.69 24.24
C ARG A 183 15.83 1.36 25.69
N SER A 184 14.81 2.02 26.23
CA SER A 184 14.32 1.76 27.59
C SER A 184 13.64 0.40 27.77
N LYS A 185 13.14 -0.19 26.67
CA LYS A 185 12.42 -1.48 26.68
C LYS A 185 13.26 -2.65 26.16
N ILE A 186 14.29 -2.38 25.37
CA ILE A 186 15.09 -3.37 24.66
C ILE A 186 16.57 -3.14 24.99
N ASN A 187 17.08 -3.85 25.99
CA ASN A 187 18.45 -3.61 26.48
C ASN A 187 19.52 -4.31 25.63
N LYS A 188 19.24 -5.51 25.09
CA LYS A 188 20.26 -6.39 24.49
C LYS A 188 20.58 -6.13 23.01
N LYS A 189 19.84 -5.25 22.34
CA LYS A 189 19.89 -5.07 20.86
C LYS A 189 20.27 -3.65 20.44
N GLN A 190 21.16 -2.98 21.18
CA GLN A 190 21.53 -1.57 20.92
C GLN A 190 22.05 -1.35 19.50
N ASN A 191 22.96 -2.21 19.00
CA ASN A 191 23.49 -2.08 17.64
C ASN A 191 22.39 -2.14 16.55
N VAL A 192 21.34 -2.93 16.77
CA VAL A 192 20.19 -3.03 15.86
C VAL A 192 19.36 -1.76 15.91
N ILE A 193 19.17 -1.20 17.11
CA ILE A 193 18.48 0.07 17.31
C ILE A 193 19.27 1.21 16.65
N ASP A 194 20.60 1.23 16.80
CA ASP A 194 21.48 2.21 16.15
C ASP A 194 21.32 2.16 14.63
N LEU A 195 21.35 0.96 14.04
CA LEU A 195 21.16 0.77 12.59
C LEU A 195 19.75 1.16 12.14
N LEU A 196 18.72 0.82 12.92
CA LEU A 196 17.34 1.23 12.66
C LEU A 196 17.21 2.75 12.60
N PHE A 197 17.81 3.45 13.55
CA PHE A 197 17.72 4.91 13.64
C PHE A 197 18.62 5.63 12.66
N TYR A 198 19.75 5.01 12.27
CA TYR A 198 20.50 5.42 11.10
C TYR A 198 19.63 5.29 9.85
N PHE A 199 18.90 4.19 9.65
CA PHE A 199 17.94 4.06 8.54
C PHE A 199 16.83 5.12 8.59
N LEU A 200 16.08 5.21 9.68
CA LEU A 200 14.91 6.10 9.79
C LEU A 200 15.28 7.56 9.55
N ARG A 201 16.38 8.04 10.15
CA ARG A 201 16.85 9.41 9.95
C ARG A 201 17.32 9.68 8.53
N ASN A 202 17.70 8.65 7.75
CA ASN A 202 18.16 8.74 6.37
C ASN A 202 17.08 8.43 5.32
N ALA A 203 15.95 7.85 5.71
CA ALA A 203 14.91 7.40 4.80
C ALA A 203 14.19 8.55 4.07
N ASP A 204 14.19 9.76 4.65
CA ASP A 204 13.58 10.99 4.10
C ASP A 204 14.58 12.05 3.60
N LYS A 205 15.87 11.89 3.89
CA LYS A 205 16.91 12.95 3.74
C LYS A 205 17.04 13.59 2.36
N ARG A 206 16.62 12.92 1.29
CA ARG A 206 17.02 13.31 -0.08
C ARG A 206 15.93 13.90 -0.95
N ASP A 207 14.69 13.89 -0.49
CA ASP A 207 13.58 14.50 -1.23
C ASP A 207 13.51 16.02 -1.09
N LEU A 208 14.02 16.56 0.02
CA LEU A 208 13.77 17.94 0.43
C LEU A 208 15.03 18.79 0.64
N GLY A 209 16.23 18.21 0.51
CA GLY A 209 17.49 18.95 0.67
C GLY A 209 17.79 19.43 2.11
N TYR A 210 17.11 18.89 3.12
CA TYR A 210 17.26 19.28 4.53
C TYR A 210 18.16 18.35 5.34
N ASN A 211 18.53 18.83 6.54
CA ASN A 211 19.17 18.08 7.63
C ASN A 211 18.44 16.77 7.96
N PRO A 212 19.08 15.81 8.65
CA PRO A 212 18.46 14.56 9.10
C PRO A 212 17.05 14.77 9.66
N ALA A 213 16.08 13.98 9.19
CA ALA A 213 14.72 14.06 9.69
C ALA A 213 14.68 13.47 11.10
N ASN A 214 14.29 14.26 12.09
CA ASN A 214 14.03 13.79 13.45
C ASN A 214 12.54 13.46 13.69
N VAL A 215 11.74 13.53 12.63
CA VAL A 215 10.29 13.30 12.67
C VAL A 215 9.89 12.53 11.41
N GLY A 216 8.97 11.59 11.58
CA GLY A 216 8.41 10.77 10.52
C GLY A 216 9.01 9.36 10.45
N ILE A 217 8.16 8.38 10.14
CA ILE A 217 8.57 7.02 9.77
C ILE A 217 7.98 6.65 8.40
N PRO A 218 8.67 5.84 7.58
CA PRO A 218 8.29 5.64 6.19
C PRO A 218 7.02 4.81 6.00
N GLN A 219 6.00 5.37 5.32
CA GLN A 219 4.90 4.58 4.78
C GLN A 219 5.37 3.80 3.54
N GLU A 220 5.84 2.56 3.73
CA GLU A 220 6.43 1.73 2.68
C GLU A 220 5.43 0.74 2.02
N GLU A 221 5.82 0.12 0.90
CA GLU A 221 4.96 -0.74 0.06
C GLU A 221 4.29 -1.92 0.79
N LEU A 222 5.06 -2.64 1.63
CA LEU A 222 4.62 -3.74 2.49
C LEU A 222 3.72 -3.21 3.62
N GLY A 223 4.05 -2.03 4.13
CA GLY A 223 3.34 -1.31 5.18
C GLY A 223 3.41 -1.97 6.57
N GLU A 224 4.30 -2.94 6.79
CA GLU A 224 4.31 -3.74 8.02
C GLU A 224 5.33 -3.27 9.06
N MET A 225 6.51 -2.83 8.61
CA MET A 225 7.60 -2.45 9.49
C MET A 225 7.28 -1.16 10.26
N SER A 226 6.86 -0.12 9.54
CA SER A 226 6.44 1.14 10.17
C SER A 226 5.14 1.00 10.94
N ARG A 227 4.25 0.05 10.58
CA ARG A 227 3.05 -0.25 11.39
C ARG A 227 3.42 -0.71 12.80
N LEU A 228 4.42 -1.59 12.95
CA LEU A 228 4.84 -2.04 14.28
C LEU A 228 5.41 -0.90 15.12
N LEU A 229 6.30 -0.09 14.55
CA LEU A 229 6.86 1.08 15.23
C LEU A 229 5.77 2.08 15.63
N ALA A 230 4.82 2.36 14.74
CA ALA A 230 3.71 3.27 15.01
C ALA A 230 2.84 2.77 16.16
N ASN A 231 2.51 1.47 16.18
CA ASN A 231 1.71 0.90 17.26
C ASN A 231 2.45 0.90 18.60
N PHE A 232 3.76 0.64 18.58
CA PHE A 232 4.61 0.73 19.75
C PHE A 232 4.68 2.15 20.32
N TYR A 233 4.82 3.14 19.45
CA TYR A 233 4.92 4.55 19.81
C TYR A 233 3.72 5.03 20.65
N LEU A 234 2.51 4.55 20.31
CA LEU A 234 1.27 4.88 21.03
C LEU A 234 1.08 4.12 22.34
N ASN A 235 1.98 3.21 22.73
CA ASN A 235 1.79 2.40 23.94
C ASN A 235 1.67 3.26 25.22
N SER A 236 2.49 4.30 25.35
CA SER A 236 2.40 5.20 26.52
C SER A 236 1.08 5.96 26.57
N PHE A 237 0.55 6.35 25.41
CA PHE A 237 -0.79 6.93 25.29
C PHE A 237 -1.87 5.92 25.70
N ASP A 238 -1.78 4.67 25.23
CA ASP A 238 -2.75 3.61 25.56
C ASP A 238 -2.80 3.33 27.07
N VAL A 239 -1.64 3.30 27.72
CA VAL A 239 -1.51 3.14 29.17
C VAL A 239 -2.18 4.31 29.88
N ASP A 240 -1.80 5.54 29.55
CA ASP A 240 -2.30 6.77 30.19
C ASP A 240 -3.83 6.88 30.06
N ILE A 241 -4.39 6.67 28.85
CA ILE A 241 -5.84 6.80 28.62
C ILE A 241 -6.62 5.68 29.30
N THR A 242 -6.12 4.44 29.27
CA THR A 242 -6.79 3.32 29.93
C THR A 242 -6.79 3.50 31.45
N SER A 243 -5.68 3.97 32.03
CA SER A 243 -5.60 4.32 33.45
C SER A 243 -6.55 5.47 33.82
N TYR A 244 -6.69 6.49 32.97
CA TYR A 244 -7.66 7.57 33.20
C TYR A 244 -9.10 7.04 33.19
N LEU A 245 -9.49 6.26 32.17
CA LEU A 245 -10.84 5.73 32.05
C LEU A 245 -11.22 4.83 33.24
N ASN A 246 -10.30 3.99 33.72
CA ASN A 246 -10.49 3.15 34.90
C ASN A 246 -10.71 3.93 36.20
N LYS A 247 -10.26 5.19 36.28
CA LYS A 247 -10.47 6.06 37.44
C LYS A 247 -11.84 6.73 37.43
N ILE A 248 -12.38 7.03 36.26
CA ILE A 248 -13.62 7.80 36.12
C ILE A 248 -14.86 6.93 35.84
N PHE A 249 -14.66 5.69 35.39
CA PHE A 249 -15.74 4.73 35.13
C PHE A 249 -15.49 3.41 35.84
N ASN A 250 -16.57 2.72 36.19
CA ASN A 250 -16.46 1.33 36.60
C ASN A 250 -15.92 0.47 35.44
N LYS A 251 -15.31 -0.66 35.79
CA LYS A 251 -14.68 -1.58 34.84
C LYS A 251 -15.58 -2.02 33.67
N ASN A 252 -16.89 -2.13 33.89
CA ASN A 252 -17.85 -2.58 32.88
C ASN A 252 -18.54 -1.43 32.12
N ASP A 253 -18.30 -0.18 32.52
CA ASP A 253 -18.95 1.01 31.96
C ASP A 253 -18.13 1.69 30.87
N HIS A 254 -16.97 1.14 30.50
CA HIS A 254 -16.16 1.66 29.42
C HIS A 254 -15.35 0.56 28.73
N ILE A 255 -15.08 0.74 27.43
CA ILE A 255 -14.12 -0.06 26.68
C ILE A 255 -13.29 0.86 25.76
N TYR A 256 -11.98 0.79 25.93
CA TYR A 256 -10.99 1.34 25.00
C TYR A 256 -10.66 0.30 23.93
N SER A 257 -10.50 0.74 22.68
CA SER A 257 -9.96 -0.08 21.60
C SER A 257 -9.26 0.76 20.55
N ARG A 258 -8.22 0.22 19.92
CA ARG A 258 -7.42 0.94 18.92
C ARG A 258 -6.99 0.00 17.81
N TYR A 259 -7.09 0.43 16.56
CA TYR A 259 -6.50 -0.23 15.40
C TYR A 259 -5.61 0.76 14.66
N ALA A 260 -4.29 0.63 14.79
CA ALA A 260 -3.33 1.64 14.34
C ALA A 260 -3.65 3.06 14.90
N ASP A 261 -3.99 4.02 14.04
CA ASP A 261 -4.38 5.40 14.39
C ASP A 261 -5.89 5.58 14.70
N ASP A 262 -6.70 4.56 14.45
CA ASP A 262 -8.14 4.59 14.63
C ASP A 262 -8.52 4.15 16.06
N ILE A 263 -8.91 5.10 16.90
CA ILE A 263 -9.16 4.89 18.33
C ILE A 263 -10.66 5.05 18.65
N TRP A 264 -11.18 4.11 19.42
CA TRP A 264 -12.56 4.07 19.89
C TRP A 264 -12.65 3.96 21.41
N ILE A 265 -13.52 4.79 21.99
CA ILE A 265 -13.85 4.75 23.42
C ILE A 265 -15.37 4.64 23.54
N SER A 266 -15.87 3.50 24.00
CA SER A 266 -17.30 3.28 24.24
C SER A 266 -17.55 3.36 25.74
N PHE A 267 -18.57 4.11 26.18
CA PHE A 267 -18.79 4.29 27.62
C PHE A 267 -20.25 4.62 28.02
N ASN A 268 -20.56 4.39 29.29
CA ASN A 268 -21.79 4.77 29.96
C ASN A 268 -21.50 5.96 30.89
N GLY A 269 -21.92 7.16 30.47
CA GLY A 269 -21.72 8.38 31.24
C GLY A 269 -22.65 9.49 30.75
N LYS A 270 -22.27 10.74 31.01
CA LYS A 270 -22.89 11.93 30.43
C LYS A 270 -22.23 12.27 29.09
N LYS A 271 -22.93 13.03 28.25
CA LYS A 271 -22.37 13.47 26.96
C LYS A 271 -21.12 14.34 27.17
N ASP A 272 -21.11 15.16 28.21
CA ASP A 272 -20.00 16.07 28.53
C ASP A 272 -18.71 15.32 28.93
N ASP A 273 -18.84 14.09 29.44
CA ASP A 273 -17.67 13.24 29.71
C ASP A 273 -16.92 12.92 28.43
N ALA A 274 -17.60 12.86 27.27
CA ALA A 274 -16.94 12.66 25.99
C ALA A 274 -15.97 13.81 25.65
N GLN A 275 -16.36 15.05 25.91
CA GLN A 275 -15.50 16.20 25.66
C GLN A 275 -14.28 16.20 26.59
N LYS A 276 -14.47 15.84 27.87
CA LYS A 276 -13.37 15.68 28.82
C LYS A 276 -12.40 14.57 28.40
N ILE A 277 -12.92 13.42 27.97
CA ILE A 277 -12.10 12.31 27.47
C ILE A 277 -11.30 12.74 26.24
N ILE A 278 -11.92 13.43 25.27
CA ILE A 278 -11.22 13.95 24.08
C ILE A 278 -10.11 14.94 24.48
N GLN A 279 -10.39 15.83 25.42
CA GLN A 279 -9.40 16.79 25.93
C GLN A 279 -8.21 16.07 26.57
N VAL A 280 -8.47 15.06 27.40
CA VAL A 280 -7.43 14.23 28.03
C VAL A 280 -6.62 13.46 26.97
N CYS A 281 -7.28 12.89 25.97
CA CYS A 281 -6.59 12.27 24.84
C CYS A 281 -5.65 13.25 24.13
N SER A 282 -6.11 14.49 23.92
CA SER A 282 -5.27 15.55 23.32
C SER A 282 -4.02 15.82 24.15
N PHE A 283 -4.17 16.01 25.48
CA PHE A 283 -3.03 16.21 26.38
C PHE A 283 -2.03 15.04 26.37
N TYR A 284 -2.51 13.79 26.37
CA TYR A 284 -1.64 12.62 26.34
C TYR A 284 -0.93 12.45 24.99
N LEU A 285 -1.60 12.74 23.87
CA LEU A 285 -0.95 12.73 22.55
C LEU A 285 0.08 13.86 22.40
N GLN A 286 -0.14 15.03 22.99
CA GLN A 286 0.83 16.13 22.99
C GLN A 286 2.15 15.76 23.67
N LYS A 287 2.14 14.89 24.69
CA LYS A 287 3.37 14.33 25.28
C LYS A 287 4.21 13.55 24.25
N LEU A 288 3.53 12.94 23.28
CA LEU A 288 4.12 12.23 22.14
C LEU A 288 4.33 13.12 20.91
N LYS A 289 4.12 14.44 21.03
CA LYS A 289 4.20 15.39 19.90
C LYS A 289 3.23 15.07 18.76
N LEU A 290 2.10 14.44 19.08
CA LEU A 290 1.03 14.11 18.12
C LEU A 290 -0.19 14.98 18.37
N ASN A 291 -0.98 15.21 17.32
CA ASN A 291 -2.19 16.01 17.36
C ASN A 291 -3.42 15.21 16.92
N LEU A 292 -4.58 15.51 17.49
CA LEU A 292 -5.86 14.95 17.04
C LEU A 292 -6.27 15.58 15.71
N ASN A 293 -6.94 14.80 14.87
CA ASN A 293 -7.61 15.30 13.68
C ASN A 293 -9.03 15.77 14.03
N GLU A 294 -9.18 17.05 14.38
CA GLU A 294 -10.44 17.66 14.85
C GLU A 294 -11.63 17.37 13.93
N GLN A 295 -11.45 17.43 12.60
CA GLN A 295 -12.52 17.21 11.62
C GLN A 295 -13.05 15.78 11.63
N LYS A 296 -12.21 14.83 12.03
CA LYS A 296 -12.53 13.40 12.10
C LYS A 296 -13.05 12.95 13.46
N ILE A 297 -12.92 13.76 14.51
CA ILE A 297 -13.49 13.42 15.81
C ILE A 297 -15.01 13.27 15.68
N LYS A 298 -15.55 12.22 16.31
CA LYS A 298 -16.99 12.00 16.43
C LYS A 298 -17.35 11.59 17.85
N ILE A 299 -18.48 12.13 18.32
CA ILE A 299 -19.18 11.64 19.51
C ILE A 299 -20.51 11.12 19.00
N LEU A 300 -20.71 9.81 19.09
CA LEU A 300 -21.85 9.10 18.52
C LEU A 300 -22.70 8.52 19.64
N ASN A 301 -24.02 8.58 19.50
CA ASN A 301 -24.92 7.71 20.22
C ASN A 301 -24.95 6.31 19.58
N ARG A 302 -25.67 5.36 20.20
CA ARG A 302 -25.75 3.98 19.72
C ARG A 302 -26.29 3.84 18.29
N LYS A 303 -27.31 4.61 17.90
CA LYS A 303 -27.89 4.56 16.54
C LYS A 303 -26.89 5.11 15.52
N GLU A 304 -26.22 6.19 15.85
CA GLU A 304 -25.19 6.80 15.00
C GLU A 304 -23.98 5.87 14.85
N TYR A 305 -23.53 5.21 15.92
CA TYR A 305 -22.46 4.21 15.87
C TYR A 305 -22.82 3.02 14.94
N TYR A 306 -24.04 2.50 15.06
CA TYR A 306 -24.52 1.42 14.19
C TYR A 306 -24.49 1.82 12.70
N ASN A 307 -24.94 3.03 12.40
CA ASN A 307 -24.93 3.57 11.04
C ASN A 307 -23.50 3.87 10.55
N TYR A 308 -22.64 4.40 11.42
CA TYR A 308 -21.24 4.73 11.11
C TYR A 308 -20.46 3.52 10.64
N TRP A 309 -20.67 2.36 11.30
CA TRP A 309 -20.01 1.11 10.96
C TRP A 309 -20.65 0.36 9.79
N TYR A 310 -21.80 0.80 9.29
CA TYR A 310 -22.52 0.13 8.19
C TYR A 310 -22.83 -1.35 8.48
N PHE A 311 -23.13 -1.69 9.73
CA PHE A 311 -23.37 -3.08 10.12
C PHE A 311 -24.48 -3.74 9.30
N LYS A 312 -25.57 -3.02 9.01
CA LYS A 312 -26.68 -3.51 8.18
C LYS A 312 -26.23 -3.91 6.78
N GLU A 313 -25.40 -3.08 6.14
CA GLU A 313 -24.86 -3.34 4.81
C GLU A 313 -23.92 -4.55 4.82
N PHE A 314 -23.01 -4.65 5.80
CA PHE A 314 -22.16 -5.83 5.95
C PHE A 314 -22.99 -7.10 6.16
N ASP A 315 -23.94 -7.09 7.09
CA ASP A 315 -24.83 -8.23 7.37
C ASP A 315 -25.57 -8.67 6.08
N LYS A 316 -26.01 -7.72 5.26
CA LYS A 316 -26.67 -8.01 3.98
C LYS A 316 -25.71 -8.60 2.95
N ILE A 317 -24.50 -8.07 2.79
CA ILE A 317 -23.51 -8.59 1.82
C ILE A 317 -23.11 -10.02 2.22
N LEU A 318 -22.87 -10.27 3.52
CA LEU A 318 -22.47 -11.58 4.03
C LEU A 318 -23.59 -12.63 3.87
N ARG A 319 -24.84 -12.24 4.10
CA ARG A 319 -26.00 -13.15 3.93
C ARG A 319 -26.33 -13.41 2.46
N THR A 320 -26.14 -12.42 1.58
CA THR A 320 -26.53 -12.55 0.17
C THR A 320 -25.43 -13.21 -0.64
N LYS A 321 -25.73 -14.37 -1.23
CA LYS A 321 -24.85 -15.00 -2.23
C LYS A 321 -25.20 -14.60 -3.67
N ARG A 322 -26.17 -13.70 -3.86
CA ARG A 322 -26.70 -13.29 -5.17
C ARG A 322 -25.92 -12.09 -5.72
N ALA A 323 -25.27 -12.27 -6.86
CA ALA A 323 -24.42 -11.25 -7.48
C ALA A 323 -25.18 -9.95 -7.84
N ASP A 324 -26.44 -10.05 -8.30
CA ASP A 324 -27.29 -8.88 -8.59
C ASP A 324 -27.48 -7.98 -7.37
N SER A 325 -27.72 -8.60 -6.22
CA SER A 325 -27.88 -7.89 -4.94
C SER A 325 -26.59 -7.19 -4.54
N ILE A 326 -25.44 -7.84 -4.75
CA ILE A 326 -24.13 -7.28 -4.41
C ILE A 326 -23.80 -6.10 -5.33
N LEU A 327 -24.09 -6.22 -6.63
CA LEU A 327 -23.91 -5.13 -7.61
C LEU A 327 -24.77 -3.92 -7.23
N ASN A 328 -26.06 -4.12 -6.95
CA ASN A 328 -26.95 -3.03 -6.53
C ASN A 328 -26.49 -2.35 -5.24
N MET A 329 -25.96 -3.14 -4.29
CA MET A 329 -25.40 -2.59 -3.06
C MET A 329 -24.13 -1.78 -3.31
N PHE A 330 -23.23 -2.29 -4.16
CA PHE A 330 -22.03 -1.56 -4.59
C PHE A 330 -22.42 -0.20 -5.19
N SER A 331 -23.30 -0.18 -6.18
CA SER A 331 -23.73 1.06 -6.85
C SER A 331 -24.40 2.04 -5.89
N ARG A 332 -25.27 1.56 -4.99
CA ARG A 332 -25.88 2.43 -3.97
C ARG A 332 -24.84 3.08 -3.05
N LEU A 333 -23.83 2.33 -2.63
CA LEU A 333 -22.78 2.82 -1.75
C LEU A 333 -21.83 3.80 -2.45
N THR A 334 -21.51 3.58 -3.73
CA THR A 334 -20.57 4.41 -4.49
C THR A 334 -21.19 5.70 -5.03
N GLN A 335 -22.49 5.67 -5.40
CA GLN A 335 -23.22 6.80 -5.97
C GLN A 335 -23.75 7.79 -4.93
N THR A 336 -23.71 7.45 -3.64
CA THR A 336 -24.08 8.38 -2.58
C THR A 336 -23.20 9.64 -2.68
N THR A 337 -23.81 10.84 -2.67
CA THR A 337 -23.07 12.11 -2.83
C THR A 337 -22.01 12.25 -1.73
N GLU A 338 -20.89 12.94 -2.00
CA GLU A 338 -19.83 13.15 -0.99
C GLU A 338 -20.35 13.81 0.29
N LYS A 339 -21.37 14.68 0.20
CA LYS A 339 -22.04 15.28 1.37
C LYS A 339 -22.82 14.26 2.21
N ASN A 340 -23.30 13.17 1.61
CA ASN A 340 -24.07 12.11 2.26
C ASN A 340 -23.21 10.88 2.62
N LYS A 341 -21.94 10.84 2.19
CA LYS A 341 -20.94 9.82 2.52
C LYS A 341 -20.41 10.03 3.94
N GLY A 342 -21.25 9.72 4.93
CA GLY A 342 -20.86 9.63 6.34
C GLY A 342 -20.22 8.27 6.68
N GLY A 343 -19.54 8.19 7.83
CA GLY A 343 -19.05 6.93 8.39
C GLY A 343 -18.08 6.14 7.50
N ARG A 344 -18.03 4.82 7.73
CA ARG A 344 -17.09 3.89 7.07
C ARG A 344 -17.64 3.31 5.76
N TRP A 345 -18.42 4.08 4.99
CA TRP A 345 -19.12 3.62 3.78
C TRP A 345 -18.21 2.94 2.73
N PHE A 346 -16.94 3.36 2.67
CA PHE A 346 -15.98 2.83 1.71
C PHE A 346 -15.68 1.35 1.98
N SER A 347 -15.67 0.92 3.25
CA SER A 347 -15.37 -0.46 3.63
C SER A 347 -16.35 -1.47 3.03
N PRO A 348 -17.68 -1.36 3.22
CA PRO A 348 -18.63 -2.26 2.58
C PRO A 348 -18.69 -2.08 1.05
N ALA A 349 -18.43 -0.88 0.52
CA ALA A 349 -18.39 -0.65 -0.93
C ALA A 349 -17.23 -1.42 -1.60
N ASN A 350 -16.03 -1.31 -1.03
CA ASN A 350 -14.84 -2.01 -1.48
C ASN A 350 -14.99 -3.53 -1.31
N TYR A 351 -15.61 -3.98 -0.23
CA TYR A 351 -15.93 -5.40 -0.05
C TYR A 351 -16.91 -5.90 -1.11
N ALA A 352 -18.03 -5.20 -1.35
CA ALA A 352 -18.98 -5.55 -2.40
C ALA A 352 -18.35 -5.57 -3.80
N PHE A 353 -17.53 -4.55 -4.12
CA PHE A 353 -16.75 -4.49 -5.35
C PHE A 353 -15.95 -5.78 -5.54
N LYS A 354 -15.13 -6.17 -4.56
CA LYS A 354 -14.22 -7.30 -4.69
C LYS A 354 -14.91 -8.65 -4.65
N VAL A 355 -15.98 -8.82 -3.86
CA VAL A 355 -16.81 -10.03 -3.92
C VAL A 355 -17.47 -10.18 -5.30
N PHE A 356 -17.90 -9.07 -5.89
CA PHE A 356 -18.53 -9.07 -7.21
C PHE A 356 -17.51 -9.33 -8.34
N THR A 357 -16.39 -8.60 -8.36
CA THR A 357 -15.35 -8.72 -9.41
C THR A 357 -14.44 -9.93 -9.22
N GLY A 358 -14.37 -10.51 -8.01
CA GLY A 358 -13.59 -11.71 -7.74
C GLY A 358 -14.10 -12.96 -8.48
N LYS A 359 -15.31 -12.91 -9.04
CA LYS A 359 -15.90 -14.01 -9.83
C LYS A 359 -16.17 -13.54 -11.26
N THR A 360 -15.34 -13.95 -12.21
CA THR A 360 -15.47 -13.59 -13.64
C THR A 360 -16.87 -13.82 -14.21
N LYS A 361 -17.54 -14.90 -13.79
CA LYS A 361 -18.92 -15.23 -14.21
C LYS A 361 -19.94 -14.14 -13.88
N ASN A 362 -19.65 -13.26 -12.92
CA ASN A 362 -20.55 -12.18 -12.54
C ASN A 362 -20.69 -11.10 -13.63
N ALA A 363 -19.80 -11.05 -14.62
CA ALA A 363 -19.89 -10.11 -15.73
C ALA A 363 -21.20 -10.28 -16.55
N LYS A 364 -21.86 -11.44 -16.45
CA LYS A 364 -23.18 -11.68 -17.05
C LYS A 364 -24.29 -10.78 -16.48
N TYR A 365 -24.15 -10.35 -15.22
CA TYR A 365 -25.15 -9.53 -14.52
C TYR A 365 -25.12 -8.06 -14.93
N ILE A 366 -24.06 -7.61 -15.61
CA ILE A 366 -24.03 -6.32 -16.30
C ILE A 366 -24.63 -6.52 -17.69
N LYS A 367 -25.88 -6.06 -17.89
CA LYS A 367 -26.72 -6.43 -19.04
C LYS A 367 -26.63 -5.47 -20.23
N SER A 368 -26.10 -4.28 -20.02
CA SER A 368 -25.97 -3.27 -21.07
C SER A 368 -24.63 -2.53 -21.03
N TYR A 369 -24.25 -1.90 -22.14
CA TYR A 369 -23.10 -0.99 -22.18
C TYR A 369 -23.27 0.19 -21.20
N LYS A 370 -24.51 0.68 -21.02
CA LYS A 370 -24.81 1.77 -20.08
C LYS A 370 -24.48 1.37 -18.65
N GLU A 371 -24.89 0.17 -18.22
CA GLU A 371 -24.53 -0.38 -16.91
C GLU A 371 -23.03 -0.62 -16.78
N ALA A 372 -22.38 -1.15 -17.82
CA ALA A 372 -20.95 -1.40 -17.79
C ALA A 372 -20.15 -0.10 -17.65
N ARG A 373 -20.56 0.96 -18.36
CA ARG A 373 -19.99 2.30 -18.23
C ARG A 373 -20.25 2.87 -16.84
N SER A 374 -21.47 2.79 -16.31
CA SER A 374 -21.80 3.24 -14.96
C SER A 374 -20.93 2.56 -13.90
N PHE A 375 -20.75 1.24 -14.02
CA PHE A 375 -19.91 0.47 -13.10
C PHE A 375 -18.44 0.95 -13.13
N VAL A 376 -17.89 1.21 -14.32
CA VAL A 376 -16.54 1.78 -14.47
C VAL A 376 -16.48 3.20 -13.92
N ASP A 377 -17.51 4.02 -14.16
CA ASP A 377 -17.59 5.40 -13.65
C ASP A 377 -17.62 5.44 -12.12
N GLU A 378 -18.27 4.47 -11.47
CA GLU A 378 -18.25 4.33 -10.01
C GLU A 378 -16.85 4.02 -9.47
N ILE A 379 -16.06 3.22 -10.18
CA ILE A 379 -14.65 2.94 -9.82
C ILE A 379 -13.80 4.20 -10.01
N LEU A 380 -13.90 4.84 -11.18
CA LEU A 380 -13.09 6.03 -11.52
C LEU A 380 -13.46 7.24 -10.66
N GLY A 381 -14.74 7.40 -10.31
CA GLY A 381 -15.23 8.44 -9.41
C GLY A 381 -14.85 8.21 -7.94
N ASN A 382 -14.48 6.98 -7.56
CA ASN A 382 -14.00 6.63 -6.22
C ASN A 382 -12.60 6.00 -6.33
N PRO A 383 -11.56 6.82 -6.57
CA PRO A 383 -10.24 6.37 -7.04
C PRO A 383 -9.54 5.39 -6.07
N LYS A 384 -9.89 5.38 -4.78
CA LYS A 384 -9.46 4.36 -3.82
C LYS A 384 -9.83 2.93 -4.24
N LEU A 385 -10.90 2.73 -4.99
CA LEU A 385 -11.28 1.42 -5.57
C LEU A 385 -10.32 0.94 -6.66
N SER A 386 -9.58 1.86 -7.30
CA SER A 386 -8.56 1.54 -8.30
C SER A 386 -7.20 1.19 -7.69
N TYR A 387 -7.04 1.33 -6.36
CA TYR A 387 -5.78 1.08 -5.66
C TYR A 387 -5.62 -0.41 -5.30
N LYS A 388 -4.44 -0.99 -5.61
CA LYS A 388 -4.09 -2.40 -5.34
C LYS A 388 -5.23 -3.38 -5.71
N VAL A 389 -5.77 -3.26 -6.92
CA VAL A 389 -6.77 -4.20 -7.47
C VAL A 389 -6.10 -5.53 -7.80
N ASN A 390 -6.73 -6.64 -7.44
CA ASN A 390 -6.19 -7.98 -7.63
C ASN A 390 -6.44 -8.58 -9.02
N GLU A 391 -5.75 -9.67 -9.32
CA GLU A 391 -5.77 -10.33 -10.64
C GLU A 391 -7.15 -10.88 -11.03
N SER A 392 -7.94 -11.38 -10.08
CA SER A 392 -9.31 -11.86 -10.34
C SER A 392 -10.21 -10.71 -10.78
N SER A 393 -10.09 -9.54 -10.14
CA SER A 393 -10.82 -8.34 -10.54
C SER A 393 -10.42 -7.84 -11.93
N TYR A 394 -9.12 -7.85 -12.26
CA TYR A 394 -8.69 -7.52 -13.62
C TYR A 394 -9.19 -8.54 -14.67
N THR A 395 -9.31 -9.81 -14.29
CA THR A 395 -9.88 -10.85 -15.17
C THR A 395 -11.35 -10.58 -15.45
N PHE A 396 -12.14 -10.27 -14.42
CA PHE A 396 -13.53 -9.84 -14.57
C PHE A 396 -13.65 -8.61 -15.47
N LEU A 397 -12.83 -7.60 -15.21
CA LEU A 397 -12.84 -6.35 -15.98
C LEU A 397 -12.52 -6.63 -17.45
N ASN A 398 -11.56 -7.51 -17.74
CA ASN A 398 -11.24 -7.91 -19.12
C ASN A 398 -12.45 -8.57 -19.81
N THR A 399 -13.13 -9.50 -19.14
CA THR A 399 -14.39 -10.08 -19.65
C THR A 399 -15.43 -9.00 -19.94
N LEU A 400 -15.50 -7.95 -19.12
CA LEU A 400 -16.43 -6.84 -19.31
C LEU A 400 -16.12 -6.01 -20.57
N ILE A 401 -14.85 -5.67 -20.85
CA ILE A 401 -14.51 -4.96 -22.11
C ILE A 401 -14.68 -5.88 -23.32
N LEU A 402 -14.39 -7.17 -23.21
CA LEU A 402 -14.65 -8.12 -24.30
C LEU A 402 -16.15 -8.17 -24.64
N LYS A 403 -17.01 -8.17 -23.61
CA LYS A 403 -18.47 -8.10 -23.78
C LYS A 403 -18.92 -6.73 -24.34
N TYR A 404 -18.30 -5.64 -23.89
CA TYR A 404 -18.63 -4.28 -24.31
C TYR A 404 -17.42 -3.50 -24.85
N PRO A 405 -16.99 -3.75 -26.11
CA PRO A 405 -15.81 -3.14 -26.73
C PRO A 405 -15.71 -1.61 -26.62
N ARG A 406 -16.84 -0.90 -26.67
CA ARG A 406 -16.91 0.57 -26.54
C ARG A 406 -16.34 1.09 -25.21
N LEU A 407 -16.18 0.24 -24.19
CA LEU A 407 -15.48 0.61 -22.95
C LEU A 407 -14.00 0.94 -23.19
N GLY A 408 -13.33 0.27 -24.13
CA GLY A 408 -11.93 0.56 -24.45
C GLY A 408 -11.73 1.99 -24.95
N GLU A 409 -12.57 2.43 -25.89
CA GLU A 409 -12.56 3.82 -26.38
C GLU A 409 -12.89 4.83 -25.28
N TYR A 410 -13.86 4.50 -24.42
CA TYR A 410 -14.21 5.33 -23.28
C TYR A 410 -13.03 5.55 -22.32
N LEU A 411 -12.34 4.46 -21.95
CA LEU A 411 -11.17 4.50 -21.07
C LEU A 411 -9.98 5.26 -21.69
N VAL A 412 -9.77 5.10 -23.00
CA VAL A 412 -8.78 5.91 -23.72
C VAL A 412 -9.11 7.41 -23.64
N ARG A 413 -10.39 7.79 -23.84
CA ARG A 413 -10.81 9.20 -23.68
C ARG A 413 -10.64 9.69 -22.24
N TYR A 414 -10.94 8.84 -21.25
CA TYR A 414 -10.74 9.17 -19.83
C TYR A 414 -9.29 9.53 -19.52
N LEU A 415 -8.31 8.75 -20.01
CA LEU A 415 -6.88 9.00 -19.78
C LEU A 415 -6.41 10.38 -20.25
N TYR A 416 -7.00 10.90 -21.33
CA TYR A 416 -6.70 12.24 -21.86
C TYR A 416 -7.63 13.34 -21.33
N SER A 417 -8.57 13.00 -20.45
CA SER A 417 -9.52 13.97 -19.89
C SER A 417 -8.95 14.65 -18.64
N PRO A 418 -9.43 15.87 -18.30
CA PRO A 418 -9.10 16.53 -17.04
C PRO A 418 -9.52 15.75 -15.77
N LYS A 419 -10.33 14.70 -15.92
CA LYS A 419 -10.76 13.84 -14.80
C LYS A 419 -9.67 12.87 -14.36
N ASN A 420 -8.67 12.59 -15.22
CA ASN A 420 -7.54 11.73 -14.88
C ASN A 420 -6.52 12.48 -14.01
N ILE A 421 -6.86 12.64 -12.73
CA ILE A 421 -6.05 13.41 -11.77
C ILE A 421 -5.15 12.53 -10.90
N TYR A 422 -5.44 11.24 -10.77
CA TYR A 422 -4.72 10.33 -9.87
C TYR A 422 -3.76 9.42 -10.66
N PRO A 423 -2.45 9.49 -10.41
CA PRO A 423 -1.47 8.70 -11.14
C PRO A 423 -1.69 7.17 -11.02
N HIS A 424 -2.12 6.66 -9.85
CA HIS A 424 -2.45 5.24 -9.73
C HIS A 424 -3.73 4.85 -10.49
N THR A 425 -4.71 5.74 -10.60
CA THR A 425 -5.92 5.46 -11.37
C THR A 425 -5.60 5.40 -12.87
N GLU A 426 -4.70 6.25 -13.36
CA GLU A 426 -4.13 6.14 -14.71
C GLU A 426 -3.50 4.76 -14.93
N PHE A 427 -2.64 4.32 -14.01
CA PHE A 427 -2.02 3.00 -14.08
C PHE A 427 -3.03 1.86 -14.08
N PHE A 428 -4.06 1.93 -13.24
CA PHE A 428 -5.16 0.97 -13.25
C PHE A 428 -5.87 0.92 -14.62
N VAL A 429 -6.18 2.07 -15.21
CA VAL A 429 -6.82 2.14 -16.54
C VAL A 429 -5.90 1.60 -17.64
N LEU A 430 -4.60 1.90 -17.60
CA LEU A 430 -3.63 1.35 -18.54
C LEU A 430 -3.52 -0.17 -18.41
N GLN A 431 -3.47 -0.71 -17.18
CA GLN A 431 -3.48 -2.16 -16.95
C GLN A 431 -4.73 -2.80 -17.52
N PHE A 432 -5.87 -2.15 -17.35
CA PHE A 432 -7.14 -2.59 -17.89
C PHE A 432 -7.10 -2.65 -19.43
N LEU A 433 -6.59 -1.61 -20.08
CA LEU A 433 -6.43 -1.53 -21.54
C LEU A 433 -5.38 -2.51 -22.10
N ILE A 434 -4.33 -2.83 -21.34
CA ILE A 434 -3.31 -3.82 -21.75
C ILE A 434 -3.90 -5.22 -21.88
N ARG A 435 -4.97 -5.56 -21.17
CA ARG A 435 -5.58 -6.91 -21.28
C ARG A 435 -6.59 -7.01 -22.43
N TYR A 436 -7.03 -5.87 -22.98
CA TYR A 436 -7.99 -5.81 -24.07
C TYR A 436 -7.35 -6.12 -25.45
N TYR A 437 -7.97 -7.04 -26.20
CA TYR A 437 -7.38 -7.66 -27.42
C TYR A 437 -7.68 -6.92 -28.73
N LYS A 438 -8.79 -6.20 -28.84
CA LYS A 438 -9.13 -5.49 -30.08
C LYS A 438 -8.25 -4.24 -30.20
N THR A 439 -7.32 -4.25 -31.17
CA THR A 439 -7.09 -3.16 -32.13
C THR A 439 -5.79 -3.37 -32.89
N LYS A 440 -5.84 -3.26 -34.23
CA LYS A 440 -4.68 -2.98 -35.08
C LYS A 440 -3.88 -1.71 -34.65
N ASN A 441 -4.36 -0.95 -33.66
CA ASN A 441 -3.85 0.33 -33.15
C ASN A 441 -3.41 0.33 -31.68
N LYS A 442 -3.34 -0.81 -30.97
CA LYS A 442 -2.95 -0.82 -29.55
C LYS A 442 -1.50 -0.36 -29.34
N ILE A 443 -0.58 -0.86 -30.16
CA ILE A 443 0.81 -0.39 -30.19
C ILE A 443 0.88 1.11 -30.49
N GLU A 444 0.04 1.61 -31.41
CA GLU A 444 -0.05 3.05 -31.69
C GLU A 444 -0.50 3.85 -30.47
N PHE A 445 -1.52 3.37 -29.75
CA PHE A 445 -2.00 3.99 -28.52
C PHE A 445 -0.90 4.05 -27.46
N PHE A 446 -0.27 2.92 -27.10
CA PHE A 446 0.78 2.90 -26.08
C PHE A 446 2.00 3.73 -26.49
N TYR A 447 2.37 3.71 -27.78
CA TYR A 447 3.44 4.56 -28.32
C TYR A 447 3.10 6.05 -28.14
N ARG A 448 1.91 6.49 -28.56
CA ARG A 448 1.48 7.89 -28.40
C ARG A 448 1.37 8.29 -26.94
N PHE A 449 0.82 7.42 -26.10
CA PHE A 449 0.68 7.64 -24.67
C PHE A 449 2.05 7.81 -24.01
N TYR A 450 2.98 6.87 -24.25
CA TYR A 450 4.35 6.95 -23.72
C TYR A 450 5.10 8.19 -24.23
N LYS A 451 4.98 8.53 -25.51
CA LYS A 451 5.60 9.73 -26.10
C LYS A 451 5.05 11.02 -25.47
N LYS A 452 3.75 11.10 -25.21
CA LYS A 452 3.10 12.27 -24.59
C LYS A 452 3.29 12.32 -23.08
N SER A 453 3.56 11.19 -22.44
CA SER A 453 3.72 11.12 -20.99
C SER A 453 4.76 12.14 -20.57
N HIS A 454 4.32 13.12 -19.80
CA HIS A 454 5.23 14.05 -19.16
C HIS A 454 6.05 13.17 -18.22
N PHE A 455 7.38 13.23 -18.30
CA PHE A 455 8.28 12.41 -17.47
C PHE A 455 8.29 12.92 -16.03
N LEU A 456 7.09 13.06 -15.47
CA LEU A 456 6.80 13.48 -14.12
C LEU A 456 7.07 12.30 -13.21
N GLU A 457 7.71 12.58 -12.09
CA GLU A 457 8.14 11.57 -11.15
C GLU A 457 6.98 10.66 -10.72
N TYR A 458 5.79 11.23 -10.49
CA TYR A 458 4.63 10.52 -9.96
C TYR A 458 3.93 9.54 -10.92
N GLN A 459 4.35 9.45 -12.19
CA GLN A 459 3.76 8.58 -13.24
C GLN A 459 4.70 7.45 -13.71
N TRP A 460 5.83 7.23 -13.03
CA TRP A 460 6.85 6.27 -13.49
C TRP A 460 6.34 4.85 -13.72
N TYR A 461 5.40 4.37 -12.90
CA TYR A 461 4.87 3.01 -13.02
C TYR A 461 3.91 2.84 -14.21
N SER A 462 3.21 3.90 -14.64
CA SER A 462 2.49 3.92 -15.93
C SER A 462 3.45 3.77 -17.11
N ARG A 463 4.62 4.42 -17.03
CA ARG A 463 5.67 4.34 -18.06
C ARG A 463 6.31 2.95 -18.10
N VAL A 464 6.65 2.37 -16.94
CA VAL A 464 7.11 0.97 -16.83
C VAL A 464 6.11 0.01 -17.47
N LEU A 465 4.81 0.23 -17.23
CA LEU A 465 3.76 -0.59 -17.81
C LEU A 465 3.70 -0.48 -19.36
N CYS A 466 3.93 0.71 -19.92
CA CYS A 466 4.07 0.88 -21.37
C CYS A 466 5.31 0.15 -21.91
N LEU A 467 6.45 0.26 -21.22
CA LEU A 467 7.68 -0.43 -21.60
C LEU A 467 7.50 -1.95 -21.58
N LYS A 468 6.85 -2.47 -20.54
CA LYS A 468 6.46 -3.89 -20.44
C LYS A 468 5.66 -4.33 -21.67
N TYR A 469 4.65 -3.54 -22.04
CA TYR A 469 3.84 -3.83 -23.22
C TYR A 469 4.68 -3.86 -24.51
N PHE A 470 5.62 -2.92 -24.70
CA PHE A 470 6.51 -2.95 -25.86
C PHE A 470 7.44 -4.17 -25.87
N ILE A 471 7.95 -4.59 -24.72
CA ILE A 471 8.82 -5.76 -24.57
C ILE A 471 8.08 -7.06 -24.93
N GLU A 472 6.84 -7.19 -24.48
CA GLU A 472 5.97 -8.35 -24.76
C GLU A 472 5.53 -8.39 -26.23
N ASN A 473 5.54 -7.25 -26.93
CA ASN A 473 5.06 -7.11 -28.32
C ASN A 473 6.16 -6.64 -29.28
N VAL A 474 7.45 -6.88 -28.94
CA VAL A 474 8.57 -6.36 -29.73
C VAL A 474 8.60 -6.93 -31.15
N ASP A 475 8.19 -8.19 -31.33
CA ASP A 475 8.17 -8.85 -32.64
C ASP A 475 7.12 -8.24 -33.56
N ILE A 476 5.99 -7.81 -32.98
CA ILE A 476 4.94 -7.07 -33.68
C ILE A 476 5.45 -5.65 -34.01
N LEU A 477 6.15 -4.99 -33.09
CA LEU A 477 6.80 -3.70 -33.36
C LEU A 477 7.79 -3.78 -34.53
N ARG A 478 8.61 -4.84 -34.58
CA ARG A 478 9.59 -5.07 -35.64
C ARG A 478 8.94 -5.35 -37.00
N SER A 479 7.94 -6.23 -37.03
CA SER A 479 7.28 -6.66 -38.27
C SER A 479 6.30 -5.62 -38.82
N LYS A 480 5.46 -5.02 -37.97
CA LYS A 480 4.35 -4.15 -38.42
C LYS A 480 4.62 -2.66 -38.25
N HIS A 481 5.58 -2.27 -37.41
CA HIS A 481 5.86 -0.85 -37.13
C HIS A 481 7.37 -0.52 -37.07
N PRO A 482 8.20 -0.96 -38.03
CA PRO A 482 9.66 -0.79 -37.97
C PRO A 482 10.08 0.69 -37.88
N ARG A 483 9.32 1.59 -38.50
CA ARG A 483 9.53 3.05 -38.46
C ARG A 483 9.45 3.65 -37.04
N LYS A 484 8.89 2.93 -36.05
CA LYS A 484 8.80 3.39 -34.65
C LYS A 484 9.99 2.99 -33.79
N LEU A 485 10.83 2.03 -34.22
CA LEU A 485 11.92 1.50 -33.39
C LEU A 485 12.98 2.56 -33.07
N LYS A 486 13.39 3.34 -34.08
CA LYS A 486 14.35 4.44 -33.88
C LYS A 486 13.76 5.56 -33.01
N PRO A 487 12.56 6.12 -33.30
CA PRO A 487 11.91 7.09 -32.41
C PRO A 487 11.71 6.59 -30.98
N LEU A 488 11.40 5.31 -30.79
CA LEU A 488 11.28 4.73 -29.45
C LEU A 488 12.64 4.71 -28.75
N SER A 489 13.70 4.29 -29.44
CA SER A 489 15.07 4.32 -28.92
C SER A 489 15.54 5.75 -28.60
N ASP A 490 15.15 6.74 -29.42
CA ASP A 490 15.41 8.17 -29.17
C ASP A 490 14.72 8.65 -27.89
N LEU A 491 13.48 8.23 -27.65
CA LEU A 491 12.77 8.56 -26.40
C LEU A 491 13.51 7.98 -25.18
N LEU A 492 13.95 6.71 -25.25
CA LEU A 492 14.70 6.08 -24.16
C LEU A 492 16.05 6.76 -23.93
N LYS A 493 16.75 7.11 -25.01
CA LYS A 493 18.01 7.87 -24.97
C LYS A 493 17.83 9.20 -24.25
N ASN A 494 16.90 10.02 -24.75
CA ASN A 494 16.70 11.41 -24.30
C ASN A 494 16.20 11.49 -22.85
N LYS A 495 15.52 10.45 -22.36
CA LYS A 495 14.91 10.43 -21.03
C LYS A 495 15.67 9.58 -20.02
N SER A 496 16.71 8.86 -20.45
CA SER A 496 17.53 7.98 -19.60
C SER A 496 17.92 8.63 -18.26
N ARG A 497 18.42 9.87 -18.27
CA ARG A 497 18.86 10.57 -17.06
C ARG A 497 17.77 10.80 -16.01
N ASN A 498 16.50 10.86 -16.42
CA ASN A 498 15.35 11.14 -15.53
C ASN A 498 14.60 9.86 -15.12
N MET A 499 15.04 8.69 -15.58
CA MET A 499 14.41 7.42 -15.28
C MET A 499 14.85 6.89 -13.91
N ASN A 500 13.89 6.35 -13.16
CA ASN A 500 14.24 5.56 -11.99
C ASN A 500 14.85 4.19 -12.35
N LYS A 501 15.38 3.47 -11.36
CA LYS A 501 16.00 2.15 -11.54
C LYS A 501 15.12 1.15 -12.32
N LEU A 502 13.82 1.09 -12.03
CA LEU A 502 12.92 0.16 -12.73
C LEU A 502 12.72 0.58 -14.18
N GLU A 503 12.44 1.85 -14.45
CA GLU A 503 12.33 2.39 -15.81
C GLU A 503 13.59 2.11 -16.64
N ARG A 504 14.77 2.27 -16.03
CA ARG A 504 16.05 1.96 -16.69
C ARG A 504 16.15 0.49 -17.06
N ARG A 505 15.89 -0.42 -16.13
CA ARG A 505 15.94 -1.88 -16.37
C ARG A 505 14.97 -2.31 -17.48
N TYR A 506 13.73 -1.82 -17.46
CA TYR A 506 12.77 -2.07 -18.54
C TYR A 506 13.25 -1.50 -19.89
N SER A 507 13.79 -0.28 -19.90
CA SER A 507 14.32 0.37 -21.11
C SER A 507 15.49 -0.40 -21.71
N MET A 508 16.43 -0.86 -20.88
CA MET A 508 17.59 -1.64 -21.31
C MET A 508 17.18 -2.99 -21.88
N PHE A 509 16.23 -3.67 -21.24
CA PHE A 509 15.69 -4.94 -21.72
C PHE A 509 14.97 -4.77 -23.07
N LEU A 510 14.21 -3.67 -23.24
CA LEU A 510 13.58 -3.33 -24.52
C LEU A 510 14.63 -3.03 -25.61
N LEU A 511 15.64 -2.21 -25.34
CA LEU A 511 16.71 -1.90 -26.30
C LEU A 511 17.47 -3.16 -26.76
N LYS A 512 17.72 -4.08 -25.82
CA LYS A 512 18.31 -5.40 -26.10
C LYS A 512 17.40 -6.22 -27.00
N LYS A 513 16.08 -6.26 -26.74
CA LYS A 513 15.11 -6.98 -27.60
C LYS A 513 14.91 -6.36 -28.98
N ILE A 514 15.01 -5.03 -29.11
CA ILE A 514 14.97 -4.33 -30.41
C ILE A 514 16.15 -4.76 -31.30
N ASN A 515 17.33 -4.93 -30.69
CA ASN A 515 18.55 -5.50 -31.28
C ASN A 515 18.96 -4.96 -32.66
N ASN A 516 18.95 -3.63 -32.85
CA ASN A 516 19.54 -2.99 -34.03
C ASN A 516 20.76 -2.12 -33.63
N ASP A 517 21.55 -1.68 -34.60
CA ASP A 517 22.81 -0.97 -34.30
C ASP A 517 22.58 0.30 -33.51
N TYR A 518 21.47 1.00 -33.78
CA TYR A 518 21.11 2.19 -33.03
C TYR A 518 20.73 1.88 -31.57
N SER A 519 19.93 0.84 -31.32
CA SER A 519 19.53 0.46 -29.96
C SER A 519 20.72 -0.06 -29.14
N LYS A 520 21.67 -0.76 -29.79
CA LYS A 520 22.95 -1.16 -29.18
C LYS A 520 23.79 0.05 -28.79
N LYS A 521 23.88 1.06 -29.67
CA LYS A 521 24.58 2.32 -29.40
C LYS A 521 23.97 3.05 -28.20
N VAL A 522 22.64 3.23 -28.17
CA VAL A 522 21.93 3.87 -27.04
C VAL A 522 22.16 3.11 -25.74
N LEU A 523 22.07 1.77 -25.76
CA LEU A 523 22.32 0.95 -24.57
C LEU A 523 23.76 1.12 -24.03
N LYS A 524 24.75 1.28 -24.92
CA LYS A 524 26.15 1.48 -24.54
C LYS A 524 26.41 2.88 -23.97
N GLU A 525 25.86 3.92 -24.60
CA GLU A 525 26.20 5.32 -24.32
C GLU A 525 25.34 5.97 -23.22
N ASN A 526 24.09 5.53 -23.04
CA ASN A 526 23.13 6.23 -22.16
C ASN A 526 22.76 5.46 -20.87
N PHE A 527 23.06 4.16 -20.84
CA PHE A 527 22.80 3.30 -19.68
C PHE A 527 24.11 2.87 -19.02
N ILE A 528 24.76 3.80 -18.33
CA ILE A 528 26.12 3.69 -17.80
C ILE A 528 26.23 3.81 -16.27
N GLN A 529 25.12 3.86 -15.54
CA GLN A 529 25.14 3.87 -14.07
C GLN A 529 25.69 2.52 -13.56
N VAL A 530 26.22 2.49 -12.34
CA VAL A 530 26.80 1.27 -11.74
C VAL A 530 25.79 0.12 -11.76
N GLU A 531 24.54 0.38 -11.38
CA GLU A 531 23.45 -0.61 -11.42
C GLU A 531 23.05 -1.03 -12.85
N ASP A 532 23.31 -0.21 -13.87
CA ASP A 532 23.07 -0.61 -15.26
C ASP A 532 24.10 -1.62 -15.73
N ILE A 533 25.35 -1.50 -15.28
CA ILE A 533 26.45 -2.36 -15.75
C ILE A 533 26.19 -3.82 -15.37
N SER A 534 25.82 -4.07 -14.12
CA SER A 534 25.49 -5.43 -13.66
C SER A 534 24.30 -6.02 -14.42
N PHE A 535 23.24 -5.23 -14.63
CA PHE A 535 22.09 -5.67 -15.39
C PHE A 535 22.41 -5.93 -16.87
N LYS A 536 23.27 -5.09 -17.51
CA LYS A 536 23.74 -5.30 -18.89
C LYS A 536 24.48 -6.62 -19.05
N LEU A 537 25.33 -6.97 -18.09
CA LEU A 537 26.07 -8.24 -18.13
C LEU A 537 25.10 -9.42 -18.09
N TYR A 538 24.10 -9.36 -17.23
CA TYR A 538 23.07 -10.40 -17.15
C TYR A 538 22.29 -10.58 -18.46
N ILE A 539 21.73 -9.50 -19.01
CA ILE A 539 20.92 -9.56 -20.25
C ILE A 539 21.77 -9.78 -21.53
N LYS A 540 23.10 -9.78 -21.42
CA LYS A 540 24.00 -10.22 -22.50
C LYS A 540 24.19 -11.73 -22.48
N ALA A 541 24.25 -12.32 -21.28
CA ALA A 541 24.44 -13.76 -21.07
C ALA A 541 23.13 -14.56 -21.21
N ALA A 542 21.99 -13.94 -20.88
CA ALA A 542 20.64 -14.44 -21.14
C ALA A 542 20.16 -14.05 -22.54
#